data_AF-A0A9D8XDU3-F1
#
_entry.id   AF-A0A9D8XDU3-F1
#
_cell.length_a   1.000
_cell.length_b   1.000
_cell.length_c   1.000
_cell.angle_alpha   90.00
_cell.angle_beta   90.00
_cell.angle_gamma   90.00
#
_symmetry.space_group_name_H-M   'P 1'
#
loop_
_entity.id
_entity.type
_entity.pdbx_description
1 polymer ?
#
loop_
_entity_poly.entity_id
_entity_poly.type
_entity_poly.pdbx_seq_one_letter_code
_entity_poly.pdbx_strand_id
1 'polypeptide(L)'
;MFEKFILRSRVRCGTSLDEEDQMRLFDLPDAKELLRVYLSCWELCDRAKIKLLEQPYAKSLLKDVTFSEKLQLTFFRLSNAEQLVRVYISEHPLCDEAVLKLLSLPDFRELHDLYFSEWVCSEAVQLKMLELPNALQVMTWYLCERHFCIEAQLKLFELPNACEMVKRYIEYRRFAYVVELKMFEQPYAKEFVSEYAVRYGISEEPELKLLEMPLTKDELKKYISKHGLSKAGQLKLFKLPHTKELLEVLILSKVKIYPKTLLKMLVLPYAKRLMRLYILNNVKA
;
A
#
# COMPACT_ATOMS: atom_id res chain seq x y z
N MET A 1 40.61 0.16 36.68
CA MET A 1 39.64 -0.56 37.54
C MET A 1 38.79 0.41 38.35
N PHE A 2 39.39 1.42 38.98
CA PHE A 2 38.69 2.42 39.80
C PHE A 2 37.68 3.28 39.01
N GLU A 3 38.03 3.78 37.83
CA GLU A 3 37.13 4.61 37.00
C GLU A 3 35.87 3.87 36.53
N LYS A 4 36.00 2.58 36.18
CA LYS A 4 34.85 1.72 35.82
C LYS A 4 33.89 1.53 37.00
N PHE A 5 34.42 1.46 38.23
CA PHE A 5 33.60 1.38 39.44
C PHE A 5 32.85 2.69 39.71
N ILE A 6 33.50 3.84 39.54
CA ILE A 6 32.88 5.15 39.67
C ILE A 6 31.73 5.31 38.67
N LEU A 7 31.96 4.97 37.39
CA LEU A 7 30.96 5.10 36.34
C LEU A 7 29.71 4.24 36.63
N ARG A 8 29.89 3.00 37.09
CA ARG A 8 28.77 2.12 37.52
C ARG A 8 27.98 2.72 38.68
N SER A 9 28.66 3.25 39.68
CA SER A 9 28.01 3.87 40.84
C SER A 9 27.22 5.11 40.42
N ARG A 10 27.76 5.96 39.54
CA ARG A 10 27.06 7.12 38.99
C ARG A 10 25.75 6.73 38.30
N VAL A 11 25.76 5.72 37.43
CA VAL A 11 24.54 5.23 36.75
C VAL A 11 23.51 4.71 37.76
N ARG A 12 23.94 3.87 38.72
CA ARG A 12 23.03 3.30 39.73
C ARG A 12 22.45 4.32 40.69
N CYS A 13 23.17 5.42 40.93
CA CYS A 13 22.70 6.56 41.71
C CYS A 13 21.86 7.54 40.88
N GLY A 14 21.54 7.23 39.62
CA GLY A 14 20.73 8.11 38.75
C GLY A 14 21.42 9.41 38.37
N THR A 15 22.76 9.44 38.35
CA THR A 15 23.52 10.64 37.98
C THR A 15 23.61 10.78 36.46
N SER A 16 23.33 11.97 35.94
CA SER A 16 23.54 12.29 34.52
C SER A 16 25.01 12.18 34.13
N LEU A 17 25.28 11.67 32.93
CA LEU A 17 26.62 11.47 32.39
C LEU A 17 26.88 12.43 31.24
N ASP A 18 28.10 12.95 31.18
CA ASP A 18 28.59 13.67 30.00
C ASP A 18 28.80 12.71 28.82
N GLU A 19 29.05 13.27 27.63
CA GLU A 19 29.18 12.49 26.39
C GLU A 19 30.29 11.43 26.47
N GLU A 20 31.45 11.74 27.03
CA GLU A 20 32.57 10.81 27.11
C GLU A 20 32.27 9.66 28.07
N ASP A 21 31.65 9.95 29.21
CA ASP A 21 31.22 8.93 30.15
C ASP A 21 30.08 8.06 29.60
N GLN A 22 29.16 8.61 28.81
CA GLN A 22 28.18 7.81 28.08
C GLN A 22 28.84 6.86 27.07
N MET A 23 29.85 7.32 26.35
CA MET A 23 30.60 6.48 25.41
C MET A 23 31.35 5.34 26.13
N ARG A 24 31.94 5.63 27.29
CA ARG A 24 32.62 4.63 28.13
C ARG A 24 31.70 3.54 28.66
N LEU A 25 30.38 3.78 28.74
CA LEU A 25 29.42 2.73 29.16
C LEU A 25 29.44 1.53 28.21
N PHE A 26 29.68 1.74 26.92
CA PHE A 26 29.71 0.67 25.93
C PHE A 26 30.92 -0.26 26.08
N ASP A 27 31.98 0.18 26.77
CA ASP A 27 33.21 -0.60 27.02
C ASP A 27 33.16 -1.43 28.31
N LEU A 28 32.00 -1.46 28.98
CA LEU A 28 31.78 -2.22 30.20
C LEU A 28 31.21 -3.62 29.88
N PRO A 29 31.61 -4.67 30.61
CA PRO A 29 31.11 -6.03 30.36
C PRO A 29 29.60 -6.16 30.64
N ASP A 30 29.04 -5.28 31.46
CA ASP A 30 27.63 -5.16 31.84
C ASP A 30 26.96 -3.95 31.17
N ALA A 31 27.47 -3.50 30.02
CA ALA A 31 27.00 -2.30 29.31
C ALA A 31 25.49 -2.30 29.07
N LYS A 32 24.91 -3.43 28.65
CA LYS A 32 23.47 -3.57 28.37
C LYS A 32 22.62 -3.23 29.59
N GLU A 33 22.92 -3.84 30.74
CA GLU A 33 22.20 -3.63 31.99
C GLU A 33 22.38 -2.19 32.50
N LEU A 34 23.59 -1.63 32.38
CA LEU A 34 23.86 -0.25 32.79
C LEU A 34 23.13 0.76 31.91
N LEU A 35 23.13 0.57 30.58
CA LEU A 35 22.40 1.42 29.66
C LEU A 35 20.90 1.35 29.91
N ARG A 36 20.34 0.16 30.22
CA ARG A 36 18.93 0.03 30.62
C ARG A 36 18.62 0.86 31.87
N VAL A 37 19.46 0.79 32.90
CA VAL A 37 19.28 1.60 34.12
C VAL A 37 19.40 3.09 33.78
N TYR A 38 20.40 3.49 32.99
CA TYR A 38 20.60 4.87 32.60
C TYR A 38 19.40 5.45 31.82
N LEU A 39 18.91 4.72 30.82
CA LEU A 39 17.77 5.10 29.97
C LEU A 39 16.46 5.23 30.74
N SER A 40 16.35 4.62 31.93
CA SER A 40 15.17 4.81 32.80
C SER A 40 15.10 6.20 33.44
N CYS A 41 16.21 6.94 33.44
CA CYS A 41 16.30 8.26 34.07
C CYS A 41 16.76 9.37 33.11
N TRP A 42 17.51 9.03 32.05
CA TRP A 42 18.24 10.01 31.22
C TRP A 42 18.28 9.61 29.75
N GLU A 43 18.42 10.61 28.87
CA GLU A 43 18.64 10.38 27.44
C GLU A 43 20.12 10.23 27.09
N LEU A 44 20.38 9.44 26.04
CA LEU A 44 21.70 9.36 25.41
C LEU A 44 21.94 10.57 24.49
N CYS A 45 23.19 11.02 24.40
CA CYS A 45 23.62 11.94 23.35
C CYS A 45 23.60 11.28 21.96
N ASP A 46 23.60 12.07 20.90
CA ASP A 46 23.52 11.57 19.51
C ASP A 46 24.63 10.56 19.17
N ARG A 47 25.86 10.80 19.63
CA ARG A 47 26.99 9.90 19.42
C ARG A 47 26.79 8.55 20.11
N ALA A 48 26.29 8.56 21.34
CA ALA A 48 25.95 7.35 22.09
C ALA A 48 24.73 6.63 21.50
N LYS A 49 23.73 7.35 20.95
CA LYS A 49 22.60 6.78 20.22
C LYS A 49 23.05 6.03 18.97
N ILE A 50 23.97 6.59 18.17
CA ILE A 50 24.58 5.88 17.03
C ILE A 50 25.35 4.66 17.53
N LYS A 51 26.17 4.82 18.58
CA LYS A 51 26.96 3.72 19.13
C LYS A 51 26.10 2.56 19.62
N LEU A 52 24.92 2.87 20.16
CA LEU A 52 23.92 1.89 20.59
C LEU A 52 23.44 1.03 19.42
N LEU A 53 23.17 1.60 18.25
CA LEU A 53 22.72 0.86 17.06
C LEU A 53 23.74 -0.18 16.57
N GLU A 54 25.03 0.03 16.85
CA GLU A 54 26.10 -0.91 16.51
C GLU A 54 26.18 -2.12 17.47
N GLN A 55 25.48 -2.06 18.60
CA GLN A 55 25.59 -3.11 19.62
C GLN A 55 24.71 -4.32 19.30
N PRO A 56 25.15 -5.55 19.64
CA PRO A 56 24.35 -6.76 19.41
C PRO A 56 23.05 -6.78 20.23
N TYR A 57 22.96 -5.98 21.29
CA TYR A 57 21.78 -5.85 22.14
C TYR A 57 20.91 -4.61 21.84
N ALA A 58 21.22 -3.85 20.78
CA ALA A 58 20.54 -2.60 20.42
C ALA A 58 19.01 -2.71 20.44
N LYS A 59 18.46 -3.70 19.72
CA LYS A 59 17.01 -3.93 19.61
C LYS A 59 16.31 -3.98 20.97
N SER A 60 16.93 -4.59 21.96
CA SER A 60 16.34 -4.73 23.30
C SER A 60 16.28 -3.43 24.11
N LEU A 61 17.02 -2.40 23.70
CA LEU A 61 17.08 -1.09 24.35
C LEU A 61 16.41 0.02 23.52
N LEU A 62 16.23 -0.20 22.22
CA LEU A 62 15.69 0.84 21.33
C LEU A 62 14.26 1.25 21.66
N LYS A 63 13.44 0.40 22.28
CA LYS A 63 12.07 0.74 22.68
C LYS A 63 11.97 2.03 23.51
N ASP A 64 13.03 2.33 24.26
CA ASP A 64 13.10 3.48 25.16
C ASP A 64 13.93 4.63 24.56
N VAL A 65 14.32 4.56 23.28
CA VAL A 65 15.21 5.55 22.64
C VAL A 65 14.60 6.08 21.35
N THR A 66 14.36 7.39 21.32
CA THR A 66 13.92 8.12 20.11
C THR A 66 15.07 8.90 19.48
N PHE A 67 15.03 9.05 18.16
CA PHE A 67 16.07 9.70 17.36
C PHE A 67 15.47 10.91 16.67
N SER A 68 16.14 12.05 16.78
CA SER A 68 15.74 13.27 16.08
C SER A 68 15.84 13.08 14.56
N GLU A 69 15.06 13.85 13.79
CA GLU A 69 15.09 13.80 12.32
C GLU A 69 16.50 14.01 11.76
N LYS A 70 17.23 14.98 12.33
CA LYS A 70 18.63 15.26 11.98
C LYS A 70 19.51 14.02 12.16
N LEU A 71 19.33 13.30 13.28
CA LEU A 71 20.10 12.09 13.58
C LEU A 71 19.72 10.93 12.64
N GLN A 72 18.45 10.74 12.32
CA GLN A 72 18.04 9.72 11.36
C GLN A 72 18.66 9.95 9.97
N LEU A 73 18.76 11.21 9.53
CA LEU A 73 19.39 11.56 8.26
C LEU A 73 20.91 11.34 8.23
N THR A 74 21.57 11.36 9.40
CA THR A 74 23.02 11.07 9.48
C THR A 74 23.33 9.59 9.26
N PHE A 75 22.40 8.66 9.54
CA PHE A 75 22.61 7.22 9.30
C PHE A 75 23.11 6.95 7.89
N PHE A 76 22.46 7.56 6.91
CA PHE A 76 22.76 7.40 5.48
C PHE A 76 24.09 8.04 5.02
N ARG A 77 24.85 8.67 5.93
CA ARG A 77 26.20 9.19 5.65
C ARG A 77 27.30 8.32 6.25
N LEU A 78 26.94 7.31 7.05
CA LEU A 78 27.88 6.43 7.72
C LEU A 78 28.19 5.22 6.83
N SER A 79 29.38 4.65 7.00
CA SER A 79 29.84 3.49 6.20
C SER A 79 29.05 2.21 6.46
N ASN A 80 28.39 2.11 7.62
CA ASN A 80 27.51 1.02 8.05
C ASN A 80 26.02 1.39 8.01
N ALA A 81 25.64 2.38 7.17
CA ALA A 81 24.27 2.92 7.08
C ALA A 81 23.17 1.84 7.02
N GLU A 82 23.36 0.82 6.16
CA GLU A 82 22.36 -0.23 5.96
C GLU A 82 22.05 -0.98 7.27
N GLN A 83 23.08 -1.40 8.01
CA GLN A 83 22.92 -2.10 9.28
C GLN A 83 22.23 -1.21 10.31
N LEU A 84 22.62 0.07 10.41
CA LEU A 84 22.04 1.01 11.37
C LEU A 84 20.55 1.24 11.10
N VAL A 85 20.21 1.50 9.82
CA VAL A 85 18.83 1.69 9.40
C VAL A 85 18.02 0.43 9.68
N ARG A 86 18.53 -0.76 9.32
CA ARG A 86 17.85 -2.05 9.57
C ARG A 86 17.45 -2.25 11.03
N VAL A 87 18.38 -1.95 11.94
CA VAL A 87 18.17 -2.11 13.38
C VAL A 87 17.19 -1.06 13.90
N TYR A 88 17.26 0.17 13.42
CA TYR A 88 16.35 1.23 13.84
C TYR A 88 14.91 0.97 13.35
N ILE A 89 14.73 0.66 12.07
CA ILE A 89 13.40 0.47 11.47
C ILE A 89 12.68 -0.78 11.96
N SER A 90 13.35 -1.69 12.67
CA SER A 90 12.64 -2.82 13.28
C SER A 90 11.86 -2.44 14.54
N GLU A 91 12.11 -1.26 15.11
CA GLU A 91 11.44 -0.81 16.34
C GLU A 91 10.77 0.57 16.17
N HIS A 92 11.23 1.40 15.23
CA HIS A 92 10.72 2.77 15.02
C HIS A 92 10.50 3.13 13.56
N PRO A 93 9.48 3.93 13.22
CA PRO A 93 9.36 4.50 11.88
C PRO A 93 10.43 5.59 11.67
N LEU A 94 10.79 5.80 10.40
CA LEU A 94 11.63 6.93 10.00
C LEU A 94 10.76 8.19 9.84
N CYS A 95 11.37 9.36 10.01
CA CYS A 95 10.77 10.62 9.58
C CYS A 95 10.67 10.66 8.05
N ASP A 96 9.74 11.47 7.53
CA ASP A 96 9.40 11.50 6.10
C ASP A 96 10.62 11.74 5.19
N GLU A 97 11.52 12.65 5.58
CA GLU A 97 12.74 12.92 4.81
C GLU A 97 13.70 11.73 4.79
N ALA A 98 13.82 11.02 5.92
CA ALA A 98 14.63 9.82 6.00
C ALA A 98 14.00 8.64 5.23
N VAL A 99 12.66 8.53 5.20
CA VAL A 99 11.98 7.57 4.33
C VAL A 99 12.28 7.87 2.87
N LEU A 100 12.11 9.11 2.40
CA LEU A 100 12.39 9.46 1.01
C LEU A 100 13.84 9.20 0.62
N LYS A 101 14.77 9.42 1.56
CA LYS A 101 16.18 9.10 1.37
C LYS A 101 16.43 7.58 1.32
N LEU A 102 15.71 6.79 2.10
CA LEU A 102 15.74 5.34 1.99
C LEU A 102 15.24 4.90 0.60
N LEU A 103 14.11 5.44 0.14
CA LEU A 103 13.47 5.07 -1.12
C LEU A 103 14.27 5.47 -2.36
N SER A 104 15.10 6.51 -2.27
CA SER A 104 16.00 6.92 -3.35
C SER A 104 17.26 6.06 -3.48
N LEU A 105 17.48 5.11 -2.56
CA LEU A 105 18.59 4.14 -2.60
C LEU A 105 18.09 2.80 -3.14
N PRO A 106 18.15 2.55 -4.47
CA PRO A 106 17.56 1.35 -5.07
C PRO A 106 18.24 0.05 -4.64
N ASP A 107 19.49 0.09 -4.21
CA ASP A 107 20.24 -1.09 -3.74
C ASP A 107 19.75 -1.57 -2.36
N PHE A 108 18.88 -0.81 -1.69
CA PHE A 108 18.43 -1.07 -0.31
C PHE A 108 17.10 -1.84 -0.31
N ARG A 109 16.88 -2.72 -1.29
CA ARG A 109 15.61 -3.43 -1.48
C ARG A 109 15.14 -4.16 -0.23
N GLU A 110 16.02 -4.89 0.44
CA GLU A 110 15.66 -5.61 1.68
C GLU A 110 15.17 -4.66 2.78
N LEU A 111 15.69 -3.43 2.83
CA LEU A 111 15.23 -2.42 3.77
C LEU A 111 13.92 -1.78 3.35
N HIS A 112 13.64 -1.67 2.05
CA HIS A 112 12.31 -1.24 1.59
C HIS A 112 11.25 -2.27 1.97
N ASP A 113 11.52 -3.55 1.71
CA ASP A 113 10.62 -4.65 2.06
C ASP A 113 10.37 -4.66 3.58
N LEU A 114 11.43 -4.58 4.40
CA LEU A 114 11.31 -4.49 5.86
C LEU A 114 10.54 -3.24 6.31
N TYR A 115 10.83 -2.07 5.72
CA TYR A 115 10.16 -0.84 6.10
C TYR A 115 8.67 -0.90 5.79
N PHE A 116 8.29 -1.40 4.61
CA PHE A 116 6.90 -1.49 4.19
C PHE A 116 6.13 -2.60 4.89
N SER A 117 6.79 -3.67 5.37
CA SER A 117 6.13 -4.71 6.17
C SER A 117 5.75 -4.21 7.56
N GLU A 118 6.57 -3.33 8.15
CA GLU A 118 6.38 -2.81 9.52
C GLU A 118 5.59 -1.50 9.55
N TRP A 119 5.83 -0.60 8.60
CA TRP A 119 5.36 0.79 8.67
C TRP A 119 4.50 1.19 7.47
N VAL A 120 3.69 2.23 7.69
CA VAL A 120 2.89 2.88 6.65
C VAL A 120 3.48 4.25 6.38
N CYS A 121 3.85 4.52 5.13
CA CYS A 121 4.30 5.84 4.71
C CYS A 121 3.20 6.88 4.92
N SER A 122 3.58 8.08 5.37
CA SER A 122 2.68 9.24 5.41
C SER A 122 2.15 9.57 4.01
N GLU A 123 1.03 10.27 3.93
CA GLU A 123 0.49 10.77 2.66
C GLU A 123 1.53 11.62 1.90
N ALA A 124 2.26 12.49 2.60
CA ALA A 124 3.30 13.33 2.00
C ALA A 124 4.43 12.49 1.36
N VAL A 125 4.83 11.41 2.02
CA VAL A 125 5.82 10.46 1.47
C VAL A 125 5.26 9.72 0.28
N GLN A 126 4.02 9.25 0.34
CA GLN A 126 3.39 8.54 -0.79
C GLN A 126 3.28 9.42 -2.03
N LEU A 127 2.95 10.71 -1.87
CA LEU A 127 2.92 11.66 -2.98
C LEU A 127 4.33 11.89 -3.57
N LYS A 128 5.32 12.17 -2.71
CA LYS A 128 6.70 12.40 -3.16
C LYS A 128 7.37 11.15 -3.73
N MET A 129 6.98 9.96 -3.29
CA MET A 129 7.44 8.68 -3.84
C MET A 129 7.17 8.59 -5.35
N LEU A 130 6.05 9.14 -5.83
CA LEU A 130 5.68 9.16 -7.24
C LEU A 130 6.53 10.12 -8.09
N GLU A 131 7.29 11.00 -7.45
CA GLU A 131 8.17 11.99 -8.08
C GLU A 131 9.64 11.55 -8.10
N LEU A 132 9.97 10.41 -7.47
CA LEU A 132 11.32 9.88 -7.45
C LEU A 132 11.77 9.41 -8.85
N PRO A 133 13.07 9.49 -9.19
CA PRO A 133 13.59 8.97 -10.46
C PRO A 133 13.28 7.48 -10.69
N ASN A 134 13.15 6.71 -9.62
CA ASN A 134 12.79 5.28 -9.60
C ASN A 134 11.34 5.04 -9.14
N ALA A 135 10.43 6.01 -9.29
CA ALA A 135 9.06 5.97 -8.77
C ALA A 135 8.29 4.68 -9.10
N LEU A 136 8.37 4.19 -10.35
CA LEU A 136 7.67 2.97 -10.76
C LEU A 136 8.12 1.74 -9.96
N GLN A 137 9.43 1.63 -9.71
CA GLN A 137 10.01 0.53 -8.94
C GLN A 137 9.61 0.61 -7.48
N VAL A 138 9.75 1.79 -6.87
CA VAL A 138 9.41 2.01 -5.45
C VAL A 138 7.91 1.82 -5.21
N MET A 139 7.08 2.34 -6.10
CA MET A 139 5.63 2.12 -6.08
C MET A 139 5.33 0.62 -6.14
N THR A 140 5.99 -0.14 -7.01
CA THR A 140 5.75 -1.59 -7.11
C THR A 140 6.06 -2.28 -5.79
N TRP A 141 7.18 -1.95 -5.13
CA TRP A 141 7.53 -2.49 -3.82
C TRP A 141 6.50 -2.11 -2.75
N TYR A 142 6.09 -0.84 -2.70
CA TYR A 142 5.08 -0.38 -1.74
C TYR A 142 3.74 -1.08 -1.94
N LEU A 143 3.31 -1.25 -3.19
CA LEU A 143 2.06 -1.92 -3.54
C LEU A 143 2.09 -3.45 -3.35
N CYS A 144 3.23 -4.07 -3.03
CA CYS A 144 3.23 -5.45 -2.56
C CYS A 144 2.63 -5.55 -1.15
N GLU A 145 2.95 -4.58 -0.28
CA GLU A 145 2.63 -4.62 1.15
C GLU A 145 1.46 -3.72 1.55
N ARG A 146 1.21 -2.64 0.79
CA ARG A 146 0.34 -1.53 1.22
C ARG A 146 -0.54 -1.00 0.09
N HIS A 147 -1.47 -0.12 0.44
CA HIS A 147 -2.31 0.64 -0.48
C HIS A 147 -1.91 2.11 -0.41
N PHE A 148 -1.99 2.82 -1.54
CA PHE A 148 -1.90 4.27 -1.53
C PHE A 148 -3.14 4.91 -0.89
N CYS A 149 -2.95 6.07 -0.27
CA CYS A 149 -4.04 6.97 0.08
C CYS A 149 -4.77 7.46 -1.18
N ILE A 150 -5.96 8.03 -1.00
CA ILE A 150 -6.81 8.46 -2.12
C ILE A 150 -6.10 9.53 -2.95
N GLU A 151 -5.41 10.45 -2.30
CA GLU A 151 -4.68 11.55 -2.90
C GLU A 151 -3.53 11.04 -3.77
N ALA A 152 -2.75 10.08 -3.29
CA ALA A 152 -1.70 9.44 -4.08
C ALA A 152 -2.28 8.60 -5.24
N GLN A 153 -3.41 7.92 -5.04
CA GLN A 153 -4.11 7.22 -6.12
C GLN A 153 -4.58 8.19 -7.22
N LEU A 154 -5.17 9.33 -6.86
CA LEU A 154 -5.58 10.36 -7.81
C LEU A 154 -4.37 10.96 -8.53
N LYS A 155 -3.26 11.17 -7.82
CA LYS A 155 -2.02 11.71 -8.38
C LYS A 155 -1.48 10.87 -9.53
N LEU A 156 -1.70 9.55 -9.53
CA LEU A 156 -1.28 8.66 -10.63
C LEU A 156 -1.78 9.13 -12.01
N PHE A 157 -2.96 9.74 -12.06
CA PHE A 157 -3.55 10.24 -13.32
C PHE A 157 -2.94 11.54 -13.83
N GLU A 158 -2.18 12.25 -12.99
CA GLU A 158 -1.57 13.56 -13.30
C GLU A 158 -0.11 13.44 -13.76
N LEU A 159 0.48 12.25 -13.63
CA LEU A 159 1.89 12.03 -13.95
C LEU A 159 2.15 12.01 -15.47
N PRO A 160 3.35 12.42 -15.93
CA PRO A 160 3.69 12.36 -17.36
C PRO A 160 3.56 10.97 -17.98
N ASN A 161 3.78 9.91 -17.18
CA ASN A 161 3.64 8.50 -17.55
C ASN A 161 2.40 7.85 -16.90
N ALA A 162 1.32 8.62 -16.69
CA ALA A 162 0.14 8.18 -15.95
C ALA A 162 -0.44 6.83 -16.41
N CYS A 163 -0.51 6.57 -17.72
CA CYS A 163 -1.03 5.30 -18.23
C CYS A 163 -0.24 4.08 -17.72
N GLU A 164 1.10 4.15 -17.72
CA GLU A 164 1.96 3.08 -17.20
C GLU A 164 1.82 2.93 -15.68
N MET A 165 1.82 4.06 -14.96
CA MET A 165 1.69 4.08 -13.50
C MET A 165 0.36 3.47 -13.04
N VAL A 166 -0.74 3.81 -13.72
CA VAL A 166 -2.07 3.29 -13.44
C VAL A 166 -2.16 1.79 -13.77
N LYS A 167 -1.66 1.35 -14.93
CA LYS A 167 -1.61 -0.09 -15.27
C LYS A 167 -0.85 -0.87 -14.20
N ARG A 168 0.31 -0.36 -13.77
CA ARG A 168 1.08 -0.97 -12.68
C ARG A 168 0.28 -0.99 -11.37
N TYR A 169 -0.43 0.07 -11.00
CA TYR A 169 -1.26 0.04 -9.79
C TYR A 169 -2.33 -1.07 -9.84
N ILE A 170 -3.00 -1.22 -10.98
CA ILE A 170 -4.07 -2.21 -11.24
C ILE A 170 -3.56 -3.65 -11.24
N GLU A 171 -2.26 -3.89 -11.38
CA GLU A 171 -1.69 -5.23 -11.21
C GLU A 171 -1.75 -5.68 -9.74
N TYR A 172 -1.68 -4.75 -8.79
CA TYR A 172 -1.51 -5.04 -7.38
C TYR A 172 -2.73 -4.70 -6.54
N ARG A 173 -3.43 -3.60 -6.86
CA ARG A 173 -4.42 -2.98 -5.97
C ARG A 173 -5.68 -2.52 -6.69
N ARG A 174 -6.78 -2.51 -5.92
CA ARG A 174 -8.05 -1.90 -6.29
C ARG A 174 -8.02 -0.40 -5.98
N PHE A 175 -8.67 0.41 -6.81
CA PHE A 175 -8.88 1.84 -6.56
C PHE A 175 -10.00 2.08 -5.56
N ALA A 176 -9.91 3.18 -4.81
CA ALA A 176 -11.03 3.70 -4.03
C ALA A 176 -12.15 4.20 -4.95
N TYR A 177 -13.40 4.21 -4.46
CA TYR A 177 -14.59 4.59 -5.24
C TYR A 177 -14.45 5.89 -6.04
N VAL A 178 -13.99 6.97 -5.39
CA VAL A 178 -13.83 8.28 -6.03
C VAL A 178 -12.78 8.25 -7.14
N VAL A 179 -11.77 7.39 -7.00
CA VAL A 179 -10.71 7.16 -7.98
C VAL A 179 -11.19 6.29 -9.12
N GLU A 180 -12.05 5.29 -8.84
CA GLU A 180 -12.75 4.51 -9.88
C GLU A 180 -13.55 5.43 -10.80
N LEU A 181 -14.22 6.46 -10.28
CA LEU A 181 -14.92 7.43 -11.13
C LEU A 181 -13.95 8.28 -11.96
N LYS A 182 -12.86 8.75 -11.34
CA LYS A 182 -11.83 9.56 -12.00
C LYS A 182 -11.15 8.82 -13.15
N MET A 183 -11.03 7.51 -13.02
CA MET A 183 -10.51 6.61 -14.04
C MET A 183 -11.22 6.77 -15.40
N PHE A 184 -12.54 6.92 -15.39
CA PHE A 184 -13.34 7.05 -16.63
C PHE A 184 -13.20 8.42 -17.29
N GLU A 185 -12.65 9.41 -16.59
CA GLU A 185 -12.42 10.76 -17.13
C GLU A 185 -11.11 10.85 -17.91
N GLN A 186 -10.27 9.81 -17.84
CA GLN A 186 -8.97 9.83 -18.49
C GLN A 186 -9.07 9.62 -20.01
N PRO A 187 -8.29 10.36 -20.82
CA PRO A 187 -8.32 10.20 -22.28
C PRO A 187 -7.87 8.79 -22.73
N TYR A 188 -7.06 8.11 -21.92
CA TYR A 188 -6.56 6.74 -22.14
C TYR A 188 -7.33 5.68 -21.33
N ALA A 189 -8.51 6.01 -20.75
CA ALA A 189 -9.30 5.10 -19.91
C ALA A 189 -9.54 3.71 -20.54
N LYS A 190 -9.78 3.66 -21.85
CA LYS A 190 -10.03 2.40 -22.58
C LYS A 190 -8.88 1.39 -22.47
N GLU A 191 -7.66 1.86 -22.25
CA GLU A 191 -6.48 0.99 -22.23
C GLU A 191 -6.40 0.09 -20.99
N PHE A 192 -7.16 0.41 -19.93
CA PHE A 192 -6.99 -0.27 -18.65
C PHE A 192 -8.29 -0.47 -17.86
N VAL A 193 -9.35 0.29 -18.13
CA VAL A 193 -10.65 0.14 -17.44
C VAL A 193 -11.25 -1.26 -17.63
N SER A 194 -11.16 -1.81 -18.84
CA SER A 194 -11.67 -3.16 -19.16
C SER A 194 -10.95 -4.23 -18.32
N GLU A 195 -9.62 -4.14 -18.24
CA GLU A 195 -8.80 -5.02 -17.41
C GLU A 195 -9.14 -4.85 -15.92
N TYR A 196 -9.18 -3.61 -15.44
CA TYR A 196 -9.52 -3.29 -14.06
C TYR A 196 -10.86 -3.88 -13.64
N ALA A 197 -11.90 -3.63 -14.44
CA ALA A 197 -13.25 -4.09 -14.17
C ALA A 197 -13.33 -5.62 -14.14
N VAL A 198 -12.66 -6.29 -15.08
CA VAL A 198 -12.58 -7.76 -15.08
C VAL A 198 -11.78 -8.26 -13.88
N ARG A 199 -10.71 -7.58 -13.45
CA ARG A 199 -9.90 -8.05 -12.32
C ARG A 199 -10.65 -7.91 -10.99
N TYR A 200 -11.15 -6.72 -10.68
CA TYR A 200 -11.62 -6.35 -9.34
C TYR A 200 -13.13 -6.18 -9.20
N GLY A 201 -13.87 -6.11 -10.31
CA GLY A 201 -15.23 -5.58 -10.30
C GLY A 201 -15.22 -4.06 -10.12
N ILE A 202 -16.34 -3.41 -10.38
CA ILE A 202 -16.49 -1.95 -10.23
C ILE A 202 -17.77 -1.61 -9.48
N SER A 203 -17.75 -0.45 -8.83
CA SER A 203 -18.89 0.05 -8.06
C SER A 203 -20.06 0.43 -8.98
N GLU A 204 -21.29 0.53 -8.46
CA GLU A 204 -22.51 0.69 -9.29
C GLU A 204 -22.47 1.91 -10.23
N GLU A 205 -22.03 3.08 -9.79
CA GLU A 205 -21.95 4.26 -10.65
C GLU A 205 -20.83 4.15 -11.72
N PRO A 206 -19.58 3.77 -11.38
CA PRO A 206 -18.58 3.37 -12.37
C PRO A 206 -19.05 2.26 -13.34
N GLU A 207 -19.85 1.30 -12.88
CA GLU A 207 -20.42 0.23 -13.73
C GLU A 207 -21.28 0.80 -14.85
N LEU A 208 -22.11 1.79 -14.54
CA LEU A 208 -22.93 2.43 -15.57
C LEU A 208 -22.06 3.13 -16.62
N LYS A 209 -20.95 3.77 -16.21
CA LYS A 209 -19.98 4.36 -17.14
C LYS A 209 -19.29 3.29 -17.98
N LEU A 210 -18.92 2.14 -17.41
CA LEU A 210 -18.35 1.01 -18.16
C LEU A 210 -19.29 0.55 -19.29
N LEU A 211 -20.58 0.43 -19.00
CA LEU A 211 -21.57 0.00 -19.99
C LEU A 211 -21.81 1.03 -21.11
N GLU A 212 -21.40 2.28 -20.92
CA GLU A 212 -21.47 3.34 -21.94
C GLU A 212 -20.19 3.46 -22.76
N MET A 213 -19.09 2.84 -22.30
CA MET A 213 -17.85 2.80 -23.07
C MET A 213 -18.02 1.91 -24.32
N PRO A 214 -17.32 2.22 -25.42
CA PRO A 214 -17.33 1.41 -26.63
C PRO A 214 -16.45 0.17 -26.46
N LEU A 215 -16.86 -0.71 -25.55
CA LEU A 215 -16.25 -2.02 -25.31
C LEU A 215 -16.76 -3.03 -26.32
N THR A 216 -15.91 -4.00 -26.64
CA THR A 216 -16.33 -5.13 -27.44
C THR A 216 -17.35 -5.98 -26.67
N LYS A 217 -18.17 -6.72 -27.43
CA LYS A 217 -19.12 -7.68 -26.85
C LYS A 217 -18.42 -8.68 -25.92
N ASP A 218 -17.23 -9.14 -26.28
CA ASP A 218 -16.53 -10.19 -25.53
C ASP A 218 -15.92 -9.67 -24.22
N GLU A 219 -15.48 -8.41 -24.18
CA GLU A 219 -15.08 -7.74 -22.93
C GLU A 219 -16.25 -7.62 -21.95
N LEU A 220 -17.41 -7.16 -22.43
CA LEU A 220 -18.63 -7.07 -21.62
C LEU A 220 -19.06 -8.44 -21.10
N LYS A 221 -19.04 -9.47 -21.95
CA LYS A 221 -19.34 -10.85 -21.52
C LYS A 221 -18.40 -11.33 -20.43
N LYS A 222 -17.08 -11.09 -20.59
CA LYS A 222 -16.08 -11.47 -19.59
C LYS A 222 -16.36 -10.81 -18.25
N TYR A 223 -16.63 -9.50 -18.24
CA TYR A 223 -17.01 -8.77 -17.03
C TYR A 223 -18.28 -9.35 -16.37
N ILE A 224 -19.39 -9.44 -17.12
CA ILE A 224 -20.69 -9.91 -16.62
C ILE A 224 -20.60 -11.34 -16.09
N SER A 225 -19.84 -12.21 -16.76
CA SER A 225 -19.67 -13.60 -16.35
C SER A 225 -18.99 -13.75 -14.98
N LYS A 226 -18.10 -12.81 -14.65
CA LYS A 226 -17.27 -12.88 -13.45
C LYS A 226 -17.90 -12.13 -12.27
N HIS A 227 -18.47 -10.95 -12.53
CA HIS A 227 -18.94 -10.05 -11.47
C HIS A 227 -20.46 -9.84 -11.46
N GLY A 228 -21.16 -10.24 -12.52
CA GLY A 228 -22.55 -9.91 -12.72
C GLY A 228 -22.76 -8.43 -13.03
N LEU A 229 -23.94 -7.93 -12.67
CA LEU A 229 -24.31 -6.52 -12.80
C LEU A 229 -25.18 -6.08 -11.64
N SER A 230 -25.01 -4.83 -11.24
CA SER A 230 -25.93 -4.12 -10.34
C SER A 230 -27.36 -4.08 -10.91
N LYS A 231 -28.34 -3.71 -10.08
CA LYS A 231 -29.72 -3.54 -10.53
C LYS A 231 -29.82 -2.52 -11.67
N ALA A 232 -29.10 -1.41 -11.58
CA ALA A 232 -29.07 -0.40 -12.63
C ALA A 232 -28.37 -0.93 -13.89
N GLY A 233 -27.23 -1.61 -13.75
CA GLY A 233 -26.50 -2.22 -14.86
C GLY A 233 -27.31 -3.24 -15.64
N GLN A 234 -28.04 -4.13 -14.94
CA GLN A 234 -28.95 -5.09 -15.58
C GLN A 234 -30.03 -4.40 -16.41
N LEU A 235 -30.58 -3.28 -15.93
CA LEU A 235 -31.58 -2.51 -16.67
C LEU A 235 -30.97 -1.74 -17.85
N LYS A 236 -29.68 -1.40 -17.77
CA LYS A 236 -28.93 -0.74 -18.85
C LYS A 236 -28.66 -1.68 -20.01
N LEU A 237 -28.49 -3.00 -19.78
CA LEU A 237 -28.26 -4.00 -20.83
C LEU A 237 -29.27 -3.94 -21.98
N PHE A 238 -30.55 -3.64 -21.67
CA PHE A 238 -31.61 -3.56 -22.68
C PHE A 238 -31.44 -2.41 -23.68
N LYS A 239 -30.50 -1.49 -23.43
CA LYS A 239 -30.17 -0.37 -24.31
C LYS A 239 -28.87 -0.61 -25.09
N LEU A 240 -28.17 -1.72 -24.83
CA LEU A 240 -26.88 -2.02 -25.44
C LEU A 240 -27.02 -2.85 -26.72
N PRO A 241 -26.08 -2.72 -27.67
CA PRO A 241 -25.98 -3.68 -28.76
C PRO A 241 -25.75 -5.10 -28.21
N HIS A 242 -26.20 -6.12 -28.95
CA HIS A 242 -26.07 -7.53 -28.53
C HIS A 242 -26.74 -7.85 -27.18
N THR A 243 -27.82 -7.12 -26.84
CA THR A 243 -28.60 -7.32 -25.61
C THR A 243 -28.91 -8.80 -25.36
N LYS A 244 -29.29 -9.55 -26.40
CA LYS A 244 -29.65 -10.97 -26.29
C LYS A 244 -28.50 -11.79 -25.70
N GLU A 245 -27.32 -11.68 -26.29
CA GLU A 245 -26.14 -12.44 -25.88
C GLU A 245 -25.65 -12.01 -24.48
N LEU A 246 -25.72 -10.73 -24.15
CA LEU A 246 -25.34 -10.23 -22.83
C LEU A 246 -26.30 -10.70 -21.73
N LEU A 247 -27.61 -10.72 -22.00
CA LEU A 247 -28.60 -11.28 -21.08
C LEU A 247 -28.41 -12.79 -20.88
N GLU A 248 -28.08 -13.54 -21.94
CA GLU A 248 -27.76 -14.96 -21.80
C GLU A 248 -26.56 -15.18 -20.87
N VAL A 249 -25.50 -14.38 -21.00
CA VAL A 249 -24.34 -14.45 -20.09
C VAL A 249 -24.71 -14.05 -18.65
N LEU A 250 -25.49 -12.99 -18.47
CA LEU A 250 -25.96 -12.58 -17.14
C LEU A 250 -26.78 -13.68 -16.44
N ILE A 251 -27.64 -14.38 -17.19
CA ILE A 251 -28.40 -15.50 -16.64
C ILE A 251 -27.48 -16.63 -16.21
N LEU A 252 -26.48 -16.94 -17.03
CA LEU A 252 -25.56 -18.05 -16.80
C LEU A 252 -24.54 -17.75 -15.69
N SER A 253 -24.26 -16.48 -15.38
CA SER A 253 -23.29 -16.09 -14.34
C SER A 253 -23.78 -16.33 -12.91
N LYS A 254 -25.00 -16.89 -12.73
CA LYS A 254 -25.60 -17.25 -11.44
C LYS A 254 -25.74 -16.08 -10.45
N VAL A 255 -25.66 -14.84 -10.95
CA VAL A 255 -25.92 -13.66 -10.15
C VAL A 255 -27.41 -13.41 -10.00
N LYS A 256 -27.79 -12.70 -8.95
CA LYS A 256 -29.18 -12.36 -8.69
C LYS A 256 -29.75 -11.52 -9.84
N ILE A 257 -30.74 -12.04 -10.54
CA ILE A 257 -31.52 -11.26 -11.51
C ILE A 257 -32.64 -10.55 -10.77
N TYR A 258 -32.69 -9.22 -10.85
CA TYR A 258 -33.70 -8.45 -10.12
C TYR A 258 -35.09 -8.59 -10.79
N PRO A 259 -36.19 -8.55 -10.03
CA PRO A 259 -37.54 -8.72 -10.58
C PRO A 259 -37.87 -7.77 -11.74
N LYS A 260 -37.43 -6.50 -11.66
CA LYS A 260 -37.61 -5.53 -12.76
C LYS A 260 -36.88 -5.95 -14.04
N THR A 261 -35.71 -6.57 -13.93
CA THR A 261 -34.96 -7.13 -15.05
C THR A 261 -35.73 -8.30 -15.66
N LEU A 262 -36.21 -9.24 -14.82
CA LEU A 262 -37.01 -10.39 -15.29
C LEU A 262 -38.27 -9.95 -16.04
N LEU A 263 -39.03 -8.99 -15.49
CA LEU A 263 -40.22 -8.44 -16.15
C LEU A 263 -39.88 -7.85 -17.52
N LYS A 264 -38.76 -7.11 -17.64
CA LYS A 264 -38.30 -6.61 -18.94
C LYS A 264 -37.87 -7.71 -19.90
N MET A 265 -37.31 -8.82 -19.40
CA MET A 265 -36.96 -9.95 -20.26
C MET A 265 -38.19 -10.64 -20.86
N LEU A 266 -39.32 -10.65 -20.16
CA LEU A 266 -40.57 -11.29 -20.61
C LEU A 266 -41.19 -10.62 -21.84
N VAL A 267 -40.92 -9.34 -22.07
CA VAL A 267 -41.47 -8.58 -23.20
C VAL A 267 -40.55 -8.58 -24.43
N LEU A 268 -39.42 -9.29 -24.38
CA LEU A 268 -38.49 -9.38 -25.52
C LEU A 268 -38.94 -10.45 -26.53
N PRO A 269 -38.64 -10.30 -27.84
CA PRO A 269 -38.98 -11.30 -28.86
C PRO A 269 -38.41 -12.70 -28.59
N TYR A 270 -37.34 -12.79 -27.78
CA TYR A 270 -36.65 -14.02 -27.41
C TYR A 270 -36.85 -14.39 -25.92
N ALA A 271 -37.87 -13.85 -25.26
CA ALA A 271 -38.20 -14.09 -23.85
C ALA A 271 -38.27 -15.58 -23.49
N LYS A 272 -38.94 -16.40 -24.32
CA LYS A 272 -39.09 -17.86 -24.09
C LYS A 272 -37.75 -18.56 -23.91
N ARG A 273 -36.74 -18.19 -24.68
CA ARG A 273 -35.39 -18.75 -24.59
C ARG A 273 -34.69 -18.30 -23.31
N LEU A 274 -34.76 -17.02 -22.98
CA LEU A 274 -34.16 -16.47 -21.76
C LEU A 274 -34.78 -17.09 -20.50
N MET A 275 -36.11 -17.23 -20.45
CA MET A 275 -36.78 -17.84 -19.30
C MET A 275 -36.44 -19.31 -19.14
N ARG A 276 -36.32 -20.06 -20.24
CA ARG A 276 -35.82 -21.45 -20.19
C ARG A 276 -34.42 -21.52 -19.60
N LEU A 277 -33.50 -20.66 -20.06
CA LEU A 277 -32.15 -20.58 -19.50
C LEU A 277 -32.17 -20.24 -18.02
N TYR A 278 -32.98 -19.26 -17.62
CA TYR A 278 -33.10 -18.83 -16.23
C TYR A 278 -33.62 -19.95 -15.32
N ILE A 279 -34.70 -20.63 -15.72
CA ILE A 279 -35.25 -21.75 -14.96
C ILE A 279 -34.23 -22.88 -14.85
N LEU A 280 -33.60 -23.28 -15.97
CA LEU A 280 -32.60 -24.36 -15.97
C LEU A 280 -31.39 -24.05 -15.09
N ASN A 281 -30.97 -22.78 -15.01
CA ASN A 281 -29.82 -22.38 -14.20
C ASN A 281 -30.15 -22.28 -12.70
N ASN A 282 -31.42 -22.01 -12.34
CA ASN A 282 -31.85 -21.88 -10.93
C ASN A 282 -32.44 -23.16 -10.34
N VAL A 283 -32.84 -24.15 -11.16
CA VAL A 283 -33.36 -25.45 -10.69
C VAL A 283 -32.24 -26.46 -10.37
N LYS A 284 -31.01 -26.18 -10.82
CA LYS A 284 -29.82 -27.05 -10.59
C LYS A 284 -28.88 -26.56 -9.47
N ALA A 285 -29.24 -25.50 -8.76
CA ALA A 285 -28.49 -24.94 -7.63
C ALA A 285 -29.19 -25.32 -6.32
#